data_AF-A0A533REZ2-F1
#
_entry.id   AF-A0A533REZ2-F1
#
_cell.length_a   1.000
_cell.length_b   1.000
_cell.length_c   1.000
_cell.angle_alpha   90.00
_cell.angle_beta   90.00
_cell.angle_gamma   90.00
#
_symmetry.space_group_name_H-M   'P 1'
#
loop_
_entity.id
_entity.type
_entity.pdbx_description
1 polymer ?
#
loop_
_entity_poly.entity_id
_entity_poly.type
_entity_poly.pdbx_seq_one_letter_code
_entity_poly.pdbx_strand_id
1 'polypeptide(L)'
;MQGHNAEWSGDVEAILTKHALERMSDRHIRSSDIDNVLTYGRAIQIRGAIIYVVGIKEIKFQRDLGINLERCEGIHVVCSQSGTVLTAYRNHNFRGLKPRYGKVWRKSNKSDDYFHGHAAA
;
A
#
# COMPACT_ATOMS: atom_id res chain seq x y z
N MET A 1 -15.08 9.46 37.39
CA MET A 1 -13.80 8.91 36.89
C MET A 1 -14.01 8.62 35.41
N GLN A 2 -13.51 9.50 34.55
CA GLN A 2 -13.86 9.59 33.13
C GLN A 2 -12.77 8.91 32.28
N GLY A 3 -13.21 8.08 31.34
CA GLY A 3 -12.54 7.76 30.07
C GLY A 3 -11.15 7.11 30.15
N HIS A 4 -11.10 5.78 30.17
CA HIS A 4 -9.90 5.07 29.74
C HIS A 4 -9.85 4.99 28.21
N ASN A 5 -8.70 5.42 27.69
CA ASN A 5 -8.28 5.48 26.29
C ASN A 5 -8.27 4.11 25.59
N ALA A 6 -8.69 4.10 24.31
CA ALA A 6 -8.40 3.13 23.23
C ALA A 6 -9.54 3.30 22.18
N GLU A 7 -9.37 3.40 20.87
CA GLU A 7 -8.38 2.84 19.97
C GLU A 7 -8.31 3.68 18.69
N TRP A 8 -7.10 3.83 18.17
CA TRP A 8 -6.81 4.50 16.91
C TRP A 8 -7.05 3.51 15.76
N SER A 9 -8.29 3.41 15.26
CA SER A 9 -8.59 2.64 14.04
C SER A 9 -8.32 3.52 12.80
N GLY A 10 -7.04 3.69 12.50
CA GLY A 10 -6.58 4.24 11.22
C GLY A 10 -6.61 3.16 10.14
N ASP A 11 -7.77 2.56 9.88
CA ASP A 11 -7.96 1.68 8.73
C ASP A 11 -8.06 2.58 7.49
N VAL A 12 -6.97 2.64 6.73
CA VAL A 12 -6.93 3.38 5.46
C VAL A 12 -7.73 2.56 4.44
N GLU A 13 -9.06 2.66 4.46
CA GLU A 13 -9.90 1.91 3.53
C GLU A 13 -9.63 2.38 2.10
N ALA A 14 -8.83 1.59 1.37
CA ALA A 14 -8.47 1.91 0.01
C ALA A 14 -9.69 1.77 -0.90
N ILE A 15 -9.97 2.79 -1.72
CA ILE A 15 -11.04 2.72 -2.72
C ILE A 15 -10.62 1.72 -3.82
N LEU A 16 -11.22 0.54 -3.83
CA LEU A 16 -10.97 -0.54 -4.79
C LEU A 16 -11.85 -0.38 -6.03
N THR A 17 -11.25 -0.38 -7.22
CA THR A 17 -12.02 -0.49 -8.46
C THR A 17 -12.55 -1.92 -8.65
N LYS A 18 -13.63 -2.09 -9.44
CA LYS A 18 -14.14 -3.42 -9.83
C LYS A 18 -13.03 -4.30 -10.44
N HIS A 19 -12.19 -3.70 -11.27
CA HIS A 19 -11.05 -4.38 -11.88
C HIS A 19 -10.03 -4.87 -10.84
N ALA A 20 -9.77 -4.08 -9.79
CA ALA A 20 -8.89 -4.49 -8.71
C ALA A 20 -9.47 -5.68 -7.94
N LEU A 21 -10.77 -5.65 -7.61
CA LEU A 21 -11.46 -6.72 -6.89
C LEU A 21 -11.40 -8.07 -7.64
N GLU A 22 -11.67 -8.06 -8.95
CA GLU A 22 -11.56 -9.25 -9.80
C GLU A 22 -10.14 -9.82 -9.77
N ARG A 23 -9.14 -8.96 -9.94
CA ARG A 23 -7.73 -9.37 -9.96
C ARG A 23 -7.19 -9.83 -8.61
N MET A 24 -7.69 -9.26 -7.53
CA MET A 24 -7.38 -9.71 -6.17
C MET A 24 -7.91 -11.11 -5.93
N SER A 25 -9.16 -11.36 -6.35
CA SER A 25 -9.82 -12.66 -6.21
C SER A 25 -9.07 -13.75 -6.98
N ASP A 26 -8.76 -13.52 -8.26
CA ASP A 26 -8.03 -14.46 -9.11
C ASP A 26 -6.64 -14.83 -8.54
N ARG A 27 -6.03 -13.91 -7.78
CA ARG A 27 -4.66 -14.04 -7.28
C ARG A 27 -4.56 -14.30 -5.79
N HIS A 28 -5.68 -14.57 -5.13
CA HIS A 28 -5.75 -14.83 -3.70
C HIS A 28 -5.11 -13.70 -2.86
N ILE A 29 -5.32 -12.45 -3.28
CA ILE A 29 -4.86 -11.25 -2.57
C ILE A 29 -6.03 -10.72 -1.75
N ARG A 30 -5.84 -10.58 -0.43
CA ARG A 30 -6.87 -10.03 0.46
C ARG A 30 -6.80 -8.51 0.55
N SER A 31 -7.90 -7.87 0.93
CA SER A 31 -7.94 -6.45 1.28
C SER A 31 -6.87 -6.10 2.32
N SER A 32 -6.74 -6.93 3.37
CA SER A 32 -5.70 -6.79 4.38
C SER A 32 -4.27 -6.84 3.82
N ASP A 33 -4.04 -7.60 2.74
CA ASP A 33 -2.72 -7.62 2.08
C ASP A 33 -2.49 -6.30 1.32
N ILE A 34 -3.52 -5.68 0.75
CA ILE A 34 -3.46 -4.34 0.13
C ILE A 34 -3.15 -3.28 1.18
N ASP A 35 -3.87 -3.27 2.29
CA ASP A 35 -3.69 -2.29 3.37
C ASP A 35 -2.26 -2.33 3.92
N ASN A 36 -1.74 -3.55 4.15
CA ASN A 36 -0.37 -3.75 4.56
C ASN A 36 0.65 -3.23 3.52
N VAL A 37 0.40 -3.43 2.23
CA VAL A 37 1.29 -2.94 1.16
C VAL A 37 1.23 -1.41 1.02
N LEU A 38 0.06 -0.79 1.17
CA LEU A 38 -0.11 0.66 1.14
C LEU A 38 0.51 1.34 2.38
N THR A 39 0.48 0.64 3.51
CA THR A 39 1.01 1.12 4.79
C THR A 39 2.52 0.96 4.89
N TYR A 40 3.03 -0.25 4.65
CA TYR A 40 4.42 -0.61 4.92
C TYR A 40 5.29 -0.79 3.68
N GLY A 41 4.68 -0.86 2.50
CA GLY A 41 5.39 -0.97 1.24
C GLY A 41 6.08 0.35 0.84
N ARG A 42 7.05 0.24 -0.07
CA ARG A 42 7.67 1.42 -0.67
C ARG A 42 6.82 1.92 -1.85
N ALA A 43 6.73 3.23 -2.01
CA ALA A 43 5.99 3.86 -3.10
C ALA A 43 6.94 4.26 -4.24
N ILE A 44 6.54 3.97 -5.47
CA ILE A 44 7.26 4.32 -6.70
C ILE A 44 6.32 5.15 -7.57
N GLN A 45 6.70 6.41 -7.79
CA GLN A 45 5.97 7.30 -8.69
C GLN A 45 6.29 6.95 -10.13
N ILE A 46 5.27 6.71 -10.94
CA ILE A 46 5.36 6.55 -12.39
C ILE A 46 4.45 7.58 -13.08
N ARG A 47 4.50 7.68 -14.41
CA ARG A 47 3.66 8.62 -15.16
C ARG A 47 2.17 8.28 -14.95
N GLY A 48 1.49 9.08 -14.13
CA GLY A 48 0.05 8.98 -13.87
C GLY A 48 -0.37 7.99 -12.77
N ALA A 49 0.57 7.33 -12.08
CA ALA A 49 0.23 6.33 -11.07
C ALA A 49 1.32 6.18 -10.01
N ILE A 50 0.94 5.56 -8.89
CA ILE A 50 1.83 5.22 -7.79
C ILE A 50 1.81 3.70 -7.63
N ILE A 51 2.98 3.08 -7.62
CA ILE A 51 3.10 1.64 -7.36
C ILE A 51 3.64 1.45 -5.96
N TYR A 52 2.87 0.77 -5.11
CA TYR A 52 3.31 0.31 -3.80
C TYR A 52 3.79 -1.13 -3.90
N VAL A 53 4.96 -1.42 -3.35
CA VAL A 53 5.54 -2.76 -3.38
C VAL A 53 6.17 -3.16 -2.06
N VAL A 54 6.02 -4.43 -1.70
CA VAL A 54 6.71 -5.05 -0.56
C VAL A 54 7.67 -6.11 -1.08
N GLY A 55 8.96 -5.94 -0.81
CA GLY A 55 9.99 -6.93 -1.11
C GLY A 55 10.70 -7.43 0.16
N ILE A 56 11.72 -8.27 -0.04
CA ILE A 56 12.49 -8.90 1.05
C ILE A 56 13.08 -7.86 2.03
N LYS A 57 13.47 -6.69 1.54
CA LYS A 57 14.03 -5.62 2.39
C LYS A 57 12.98 -5.06 3.35
N GLU A 58 11.81 -4.73 2.82
CA GLU A 58 10.69 -4.25 3.63
C GLU A 58 10.23 -5.30 4.64
N ILE A 59 10.18 -6.57 4.23
CA ILE A 59 9.81 -7.69 5.13
C ILE A 59 10.79 -7.82 6.29
N LYS A 60 12.10 -7.78 6.03
CA LYS A 60 13.11 -7.88 7.09
C LYS A 60 13.00 -6.72 8.07
N PHE A 61 12.94 -5.48 7.55
CA PHE A 61 12.82 -4.29 8.38
C PHE A 61 11.59 -4.30 9.28
N GLN A 62 10.44 -4.70 8.73
CA GLN A 62 9.19 -4.72 9.49
C GLN A 62 9.09 -5.91 10.45
N ARG A 63 9.73 -7.04 10.11
CA ARG A 63 9.88 -8.18 11.03
C ARG A 63 10.65 -7.79 12.28
N ASP A 64 11.71 -7.00 12.15
CA ASP A 64 12.48 -6.49 13.30
C ASP A 64 11.63 -5.57 14.20
N LEU A 65 10.55 -5.00 13.66
CA LEU A 65 9.55 -4.21 14.37
C LEU A 65 8.33 -5.03 14.85
N GLY A 66 8.35 -6.36 14.66
CA GLY A 66 7.27 -7.27 15.08
C GLY A 66 6.10 -7.40 14.10
N ILE A 67 6.20 -6.82 12.90
CA ILE A 67 5.14 -6.84 11.88
C ILE A 67 5.47 -7.90 10.82
N ASN A 68 4.55 -8.86 10.62
CA ASN A 68 4.76 -9.90 9.61
C ASN A 68 4.18 -9.51 8.24
N LEU A 69 5.07 -9.29 7.26
CA LEU A 69 4.73 -8.98 5.87
C LEU A 69 5.06 -10.10 4.87
N GLU A 70 5.40 -11.31 5.33
CA GLU A 70 5.76 -12.42 4.42
C GLU A 70 4.67 -12.70 3.38
N ARG A 71 3.40 -12.64 3.80
CA ARG A 71 2.26 -12.81 2.89
C ARG A 71 2.23 -11.76 1.78
N CYS A 72 2.74 -10.56 2.05
CA CYS A 72 2.78 -9.44 1.13
C CYS A 72 4.00 -9.48 0.19
N GLU A 73 4.89 -10.46 0.31
CA GLU A 73 6.08 -10.53 -0.54
C GLU A 73 5.73 -10.56 -2.02
N GLY A 74 6.29 -9.61 -2.76
CA GLY A 74 6.08 -9.50 -4.20
C GLY A 74 4.71 -8.94 -4.56
N ILE A 75 3.88 -8.50 -3.61
CA ILE A 75 2.63 -7.81 -3.95
C ILE A 75 2.94 -6.41 -4.43
N HIS A 76 2.38 -6.09 -5.60
CA HIS A 76 2.43 -4.81 -6.27
C HIS A 76 1.01 -4.26 -6.33
N VAL A 77 0.80 -3.08 -5.75
CA VAL A 77 -0.48 -2.37 -5.78
C VAL A 77 -0.29 -1.11 -6.61
N VAL A 78 -1.07 -0.98 -7.68
CA VAL A 78 -1.05 0.20 -8.55
C VAL A 78 -2.23 1.08 -8.19
N CYS A 79 -1.93 2.30 -7.79
CA CYS A 79 -2.91 3.32 -7.46
C CYS A 79 -2.86 4.48 -8.45
N SER A 80 -3.99 5.17 -8.62
CA SER A 80 -4.02 6.51 -9.20
C SER A 80 -3.28 7.51 -8.29
N GLN A 81 -3.02 8.71 -8.80
CA GLN A 81 -2.51 9.81 -7.98
C GLN A 81 -3.47 10.21 -6.84
N SER A 82 -4.77 9.94 -6.99
CA SER A 82 -5.79 10.17 -5.96
C SER A 82 -5.87 9.05 -4.91
N GLY A 83 -5.07 7.98 -5.04
CA GLY A 83 -5.05 6.87 -4.09
C GLY A 83 -6.03 5.73 -4.39
N THR A 84 -6.81 5.79 -5.48
CA THR A 84 -7.71 4.72 -5.91
C THR A 84 -6.90 3.53 -6.42
N VAL A 85 -7.19 2.32 -5.93
CA VAL A 85 -6.51 1.09 -6.35
C VAL A 85 -7.05 0.65 -7.70
N LEU A 86 -6.18 0.73 -8.71
CA LEU A 86 -6.48 0.36 -10.09
C LEU A 86 -6.30 -1.15 -10.30
N THR A 87 -5.23 -1.71 -9.74
CA THR A 87 -4.96 -3.15 -9.82
C THR A 87 -3.97 -3.62 -8.77
N ALA A 88 -4.03 -4.90 -8.42
CA ALA A 88 -3.05 -5.55 -7.57
C ALA A 88 -2.61 -6.89 -8.19
N TYR A 89 -1.33 -7.21 -8.06
CA TYR A 89 -0.75 -8.45 -8.57
C TYR A 89 0.45 -8.88 -7.73
N ARG A 90 0.82 -10.16 -7.82
CA ARG A 90 2.02 -10.69 -7.21
C ARG A 90 3.10 -10.91 -8.27
N ASN A 91 4.27 -10.33 -8.06
CA ASN A 91 5.46 -10.50 -8.88
C ASN A 91 6.73 -10.36 -8.02
N HIS A 92 7.55 -11.41 -7.96
CA HIS A 92 8.81 -11.38 -7.20
C HIS A 92 9.97 -10.75 -7.99
N ASN A 93 9.76 -10.42 -9.27
CA ASN A 93 10.78 -9.79 -10.10
C ASN A 93 10.71 -8.26 -10.05
N PHE A 94 11.60 -7.66 -9.23
CA PHE A 94 11.71 -6.21 -9.05
C PHE A 94 12.66 -5.53 -10.05
N ARG A 95 13.24 -6.24 -11.03
CA ARG A 95 14.29 -5.68 -11.93
C ARG A 95 13.81 -4.48 -12.76
N GLY A 96 12.52 -4.39 -13.06
CA GLY A 96 11.91 -3.26 -13.78
C GLY A 96 11.53 -2.06 -12.91
N LEU A 97 11.64 -2.18 -11.58
CA LEU A 97 11.22 -1.16 -10.62
C LEU A 97 12.39 -0.33 -10.07
N LYS A 98 13.62 -0.54 -10.58
CA LYS A 98 14.75 0.32 -10.25
C LYS A 98 14.49 1.70 -10.85
N PRO A 99 14.35 2.76 -10.04
CA PRO A 99 14.29 4.10 -10.57
C PRO A 99 15.62 4.38 -11.28
N ARG A 100 15.60 4.70 -12.58
CA ARG A 100 16.85 5.12 -13.26
C ARG A 100 17.42 6.39 -12.61
N TYR A 101 16.57 7.28 -12.06
CA TYR A 101 16.93 8.49 -11.30
C TYR A 101 15.81 8.98 -10.34
N GLY A 102 14.93 8.10 -9.86
CA GLY A 102 13.76 8.52 -9.06
C GLY A 102 14.01 8.47 -7.55
N LYS A 103 13.78 9.59 -6.85
CA LYS A 103 13.72 9.67 -5.38
C LYS A 103 12.83 8.54 -4.84
N VAL A 104 13.41 7.65 -4.04
CA VAL A 104 12.64 6.69 -3.24
C VAL A 104 11.98 7.49 -2.12
N TRP A 105 10.66 7.64 -2.17
CA TRP A 105 9.93 8.28 -1.09
C TRP A 105 9.82 7.28 0.08
N ARG A 106 10.62 7.48 1.12
CA ARG A 106 10.42 6.83 2.43
C ARG A 106 9.41 7.69 3.17
N LYS A 107 8.22 7.15 3.48
CA LYS A 107 7.26 7.85 4.35
C LYS A 107 7.91 8.06 5.72
N SER A 108 8.22 9.31 6.07
CA SER A 108 8.32 9.76 7.46
C SER A 108 6.89 10.01 7.96
N ASN A 109 6.54 9.44 9.13
CA ASN A 109 5.25 9.52 9.84
C ASN A 109 4.22 10.49 9.21
N LYS A 110 3.19 9.93 8.58
CA LYS A 110 2.10 10.68 7.93
C LYS A 110 0.77 10.25 8.53
N SER A 111 0.27 11.05 9.47
CA SER A 111 -1.08 10.98 10.01
C SER A 111 -2.06 11.95 9.34
N ASP A 112 -1.63 12.90 8.49
CA ASP A 112 -2.48 14.07 8.20
C ASP A 112 -2.73 14.43 6.72
N ASP A 113 -2.11 13.77 5.74
CA ASP A 113 -2.05 14.34 4.37
C ASP A 113 -2.94 13.66 3.31
N TYR A 114 -3.82 12.72 3.66
CA TYR A 114 -4.67 12.04 2.67
C TYR A 114 -6.15 12.26 3.02
N PHE A 115 -6.93 12.69 2.02
CA PHE A 115 -8.36 13.07 2.06
C PHE A 115 -8.70 14.52 2.40
N HIS A 116 -8.23 15.47 1.59
CA HIS A 116 -9.03 16.66 1.29
C HIS A 116 -9.44 16.64 -0.18
N GLY A 117 -10.73 16.36 -0.42
CA GLY A 117 -11.41 16.66 -1.68
C GLY A 117 -11.89 15.47 -2.49
N HIS A 118 -13.10 14.98 -2.20
CA HIS A 118 -14.15 14.69 -3.19
C HIS A 118 -15.46 14.36 -2.47
N ALA A 119 -16.18 15.41 -2.05
CA ALA A 119 -17.63 15.34 -1.89
C ALA A 119 -18.23 15.65 -3.28
N ALA A 120 -18.69 14.62 -3.98
CA ALA A 120 -19.46 14.76 -5.20
C ALA A 120 -20.43 13.58 -5.34
N ALA A 121 -21.61 13.73 -4.74
CA ALA A 121 -22.92 13.30 -5.25
C ALA A 121 -24.00 13.86 -4.33
#